data_AF-A0A960WXM5-F1
#
_entry.id   AF-A0A960WXM5-F1
#
_cell.length_a   1.000
_cell.length_b   1.000
_cell.length_c   1.000
_cell.angle_alpha   90.00
_cell.angle_beta   90.00
_cell.angle_gamma   90.00
#
_symmetry.space_group_name_H-M   'P 1'
#
loop_
_entity.id
_entity.type
_entity.pdbx_description
1 polymer ?
#
loop_
_entity_poly.entity_id
_entity_poly.type
_entity_poly.pdbx_seq_one_letter_code
_entity_poly.pdbx_strand_id
1 'polypeptide(L)'
;MKLLPLHLSLALLLGVSHLGAAESSSHKVKAKETLTAIARQHGVTVAALKAANELKSDLIRVGQVLKIPGAVAITPTKTDTPKHEAPAADPISTALAALSQEDRWRVHIFLDRALFAPGKLDGLMGEFTMKAATRWISSAPGRSIDSLVQAARAEVSATTFVHKIPEVAARFVGTLPTKVEDKAKAKELPYTSLAEFVAERYRTDLNTLGKLNPGLNLAKLKTGDSVIVPSVKPFFIESWPESNLSKAALPDASVRILHAERILEVVNADGTLAAAFPITVGTKPEHLRSGVWSVRSLTPNPHFLWDDVMLKEGRSGPTKHLLPPGPNSPVGILWVEIEPLSGPEAHIGIHGTADPARIGRNHSSGCIRLANWDVVRLARLIGKGTRITWGMPESAAPTLAAR
;
A
#
# COMPACT_ATOMS: atom_id res chain seq x y z
N MET A 1 79.85 -38.63 0.06
CA MET A 1 78.91 -39.67 0.56
C MET A 1 79.26 -40.00 2.00
N LYS A 2 78.22 -40.22 2.83
CA LYS A 2 78.19 -40.54 4.29
C LYS A 2 78.04 -39.29 5.18
N LEU A 3 76.79 -38.93 5.54
CA LEU A 3 75.95 -39.45 6.65
C LEU A 3 76.50 -39.06 8.04
N LEU A 4 75.75 -38.22 8.77
CA LEU A 4 75.71 -38.14 10.23
C LEU A 4 74.36 -37.51 10.67
N PRO A 5 73.87 -37.71 11.91
CA PRO A 5 72.55 -38.26 12.13
C PRO A 5 71.61 -37.35 12.95
N LEU A 6 70.31 -37.60 12.74
CA LEU A 6 69.24 -37.73 13.73
C LEU A 6 69.26 -36.84 14.99
N HIS A 7 68.49 -35.73 14.95
CA HIS A 7 67.92 -35.11 16.14
C HIS A 7 66.52 -35.65 16.38
N LEU A 8 66.31 -36.21 17.58
CA LEU A 8 65.01 -36.42 18.19
C LEU A 8 64.67 -35.16 18.98
N SER A 9 63.59 -34.45 18.63
CA SER A 9 62.95 -33.50 19.54
C SER A 9 61.47 -33.37 19.18
N LEU A 10 60.67 -33.85 20.12
CA LEU A 10 59.23 -33.78 20.24
C LEU A 10 58.78 -32.30 20.26
N ALA A 11 57.97 -31.88 19.31
CA ALA A 11 57.32 -30.57 19.33
C ALA A 11 55.79 -30.73 19.26
N LEU A 12 55.17 -30.24 20.33
CA LEU A 12 53.76 -30.13 20.62
C LEU A 12 52.99 -29.45 19.49
N LEU A 13 51.98 -30.12 18.93
CA LEU A 13 51.05 -29.57 17.94
C LEU A 13 50.10 -28.58 18.64
N LEU A 14 50.41 -27.29 18.61
CA LEU A 14 49.43 -26.23 18.86
C LEU A 14 48.94 -25.72 17.50
N GLY A 15 47.75 -26.16 17.09
CA GLY A 15 47.02 -25.59 15.98
C GLY A 15 46.65 -24.15 16.30
N VAL A 16 47.41 -23.20 15.76
CA VAL A 16 47.03 -21.78 15.77
C VAL A 16 46.00 -21.58 14.67
N SER A 17 44.72 -21.63 15.05
CA SER A 17 43.63 -21.11 14.22
C SER A 17 43.88 -19.62 13.97
N HIS A 18 44.20 -19.25 12.72
CA HIS A 18 44.19 -17.87 12.27
C HIS A 18 42.78 -17.30 12.44
N LEU A 19 42.59 -16.40 13.41
CA LEU A 19 41.49 -15.44 13.34
C LEU A 19 41.82 -14.47 12.21
N GLY A 20 41.20 -14.68 11.04
CA GLY A 20 41.18 -13.69 9.98
C GLY A 20 40.54 -12.40 10.50
N ALA A 21 41.27 -11.30 10.41
CA ALA A 21 40.72 -9.97 10.62
C ALA A 21 39.58 -9.73 9.63
N ALA A 22 38.39 -9.39 10.13
CA ALA A 22 37.25 -9.05 9.30
C ALA A 22 37.52 -7.73 8.57
N GLU A 23 37.84 -7.80 7.27
CA GLU A 23 37.89 -6.61 6.42
C GLU A 23 36.51 -5.94 6.39
N SER A 24 36.49 -4.65 6.69
CA SER A 24 35.30 -3.82 6.49
C SER A 24 35.02 -3.70 5.00
N SER A 25 34.05 -4.45 4.48
CA SER A 25 33.62 -4.30 3.10
C SER A 25 32.75 -3.04 2.94
N SER A 26 32.71 -2.47 1.73
CA SER A 26 31.86 -1.32 1.42
C SER A 26 30.94 -1.64 0.24
N HIS A 27 29.72 -1.08 0.25
CA HIS A 27 28.72 -1.28 -0.79
C HIS A 27 28.32 0.06 -1.40
N LYS A 28 28.54 0.23 -2.70
CA LYS A 28 28.07 1.40 -3.44
C LYS A 28 26.62 1.19 -3.87
N VAL A 29 25.72 2.00 -3.32
CA VAL A 29 24.27 1.95 -3.56
C VAL A 29 23.96 2.12 -5.05
N LYS A 30 23.27 1.16 -5.64
CA LYS A 30 22.81 1.18 -7.03
C LYS A 30 21.38 1.72 -7.13
N ALA A 31 20.97 2.07 -8.35
CA ALA A 31 19.61 2.51 -8.62
C ALA A 31 18.59 1.46 -8.15
N LYS A 32 17.56 1.91 -7.42
CA LYS A 32 16.46 1.09 -6.86
C LYS A 32 16.82 0.17 -5.68
N GLU A 33 18.02 0.28 -5.11
CA GLU A 33 18.36 -0.43 -3.86
C GLU A 33 17.78 0.29 -2.63
N THR A 34 17.51 -0.48 -1.57
CA THR A 34 17.05 0.00 -0.25
C THR A 34 17.97 -0.55 0.83
N LEU A 35 18.05 0.10 2.02
CA LEU A 35 18.85 -0.41 3.13
C LEU A 35 18.46 -1.84 3.51
N THR A 36 17.18 -2.19 3.46
CA THR A 36 16.69 -3.54 3.74
C THR A 36 17.24 -4.57 2.75
N ALA A 37 17.27 -4.24 1.45
CA ALA A 37 17.81 -5.12 0.43
C ALA A 37 19.32 -5.30 0.57
N ILE A 38 20.06 -4.22 0.86
CA ILE A 38 21.52 -4.22 1.05
C ILE A 38 21.87 -4.98 2.34
N ALA A 39 21.19 -4.71 3.45
CA ALA A 39 21.41 -5.39 4.73
C ALA A 39 21.21 -6.90 4.60
N ARG A 40 20.13 -7.33 3.93
CA ARG A 40 19.87 -8.74 3.64
C ARG A 40 20.94 -9.38 2.74
N GLN A 41 21.40 -8.66 1.72
CA GLN A 41 22.44 -9.15 0.81
C GLN A 41 23.76 -9.44 1.55
N HIS A 42 24.07 -8.63 2.57
CA HIS A 42 25.32 -8.73 3.33
C HIS A 42 25.16 -9.46 4.67
N GLY A 43 24.00 -10.05 4.95
CA GLY A 43 23.77 -10.82 6.18
C GLY A 43 23.81 -9.98 7.47
N VAL A 44 23.50 -8.69 7.38
CA VAL A 44 23.47 -7.75 8.53
C VAL A 44 22.06 -7.21 8.74
N THR A 45 21.80 -6.59 9.90
CA THR A 45 20.51 -5.91 10.14
C THR A 45 20.53 -4.49 9.60
N VAL A 46 19.35 -3.95 9.27
CA VAL A 46 19.21 -2.53 8.89
C VAL A 46 19.70 -1.62 10.03
N ALA A 47 19.45 -1.99 11.30
CA ALA A 47 19.94 -1.24 12.46
C ALA A 47 21.47 -1.22 12.53
N ALA A 48 22.14 -2.37 12.35
CA ALA A 48 23.60 -2.45 12.34
C ALA A 48 24.21 -1.69 11.16
N LEU A 49 23.60 -1.82 9.98
CA LEU A 49 24.02 -1.08 8.79
C LEU A 49 23.85 0.44 8.98
N LYS A 50 22.76 0.89 9.62
CA LYS A 50 22.54 2.31 9.94
C LYS A 50 23.54 2.82 10.97
N ALA A 51 23.77 2.07 12.05
CA ALA A 51 24.73 2.43 13.09
C ALA A 51 26.15 2.55 12.53
N ALA A 52 26.57 1.62 11.68
CA ALA A 52 27.88 1.63 11.03
C ALA A 52 28.10 2.80 10.05
N ASN A 53 27.03 3.47 9.64
CA ASN A 53 27.02 4.55 8.66
C ASN A 53 26.43 5.86 9.22
N GLU A 54 26.20 5.94 10.53
CA GLU A 54 25.60 7.10 11.22
C GLU A 54 24.28 7.59 10.59
N LEU A 55 23.51 6.65 10.00
CA LEU A 55 22.26 6.98 9.30
C LEU A 55 21.12 7.14 10.30
N LYS A 56 20.59 8.36 10.40
CA LYS A 56 19.39 8.67 11.22
C LYS A 56 18.07 8.23 10.59
N SER A 57 18.08 7.87 9.30
CA SER A 57 16.89 7.45 8.55
C SER A 57 17.22 6.31 7.58
N ASP A 58 16.20 5.77 6.91
CA ASP A 58 16.39 4.69 5.93
C ASP A 58 16.72 5.22 4.52
N LEU A 59 16.86 6.55 4.37
CA LEU A 59 17.16 7.19 3.10
C LEU A 59 18.61 6.99 2.69
N ILE A 60 18.82 6.39 1.52
CA ILE A 60 20.11 6.24 0.87
C ILE A 60 20.06 6.78 -0.56
N ARG A 61 21.17 7.33 -1.05
CA ARG A 61 21.27 7.90 -2.40
C ARG A 61 22.01 6.96 -3.34
N VAL A 62 21.61 6.92 -4.60
CA VAL A 62 22.37 6.21 -5.64
C VAL A 62 23.78 6.77 -5.70
N GLY A 63 24.78 5.89 -5.67
CA GLY A 63 26.19 6.24 -5.63
C GLY A 63 26.76 6.45 -4.22
N GLN A 64 25.92 6.50 -3.17
CA GLN A 64 26.37 6.52 -1.77
C GLN A 64 27.13 5.23 -1.45
N VAL A 65 28.27 5.34 -0.78
CA VAL A 65 29.05 4.18 -0.33
C VAL A 65 28.73 3.92 1.13
N LEU A 66 28.21 2.72 1.43
CA LEU A 66 27.90 2.28 2.79
C LEU A 66 29.01 1.37 3.30
N LYS A 67 29.49 1.63 4.51
CA LYS A 67 30.33 0.72 5.29
C LYS A 67 29.47 -0.47 5.71
N ILE A 68 29.80 -1.66 5.25
CA ILE A 68 29.13 -2.88 5.69
C ILE A 68 29.83 -3.33 6.97
N PRO A 69 29.12 -3.37 8.12
CA PRO A 69 29.73 -3.91 9.33
C PRO A 69 30.07 -5.38 9.07
N GLY A 70 31.31 -5.78 9.37
CA GLY A 70 31.74 -7.17 9.24
C GLY A 70 30.75 -8.08 9.98
N ALA A 71 30.40 -9.21 9.36
CA ALA A 71 29.38 -10.12 9.85
C ALA A 71 29.69 -10.53 11.29
N VAL A 72 29.01 -9.90 12.26
CA VAL A 72 28.92 -10.47 13.59
C VAL A 72 28.00 -11.66 13.43
N ALA A 73 28.60 -12.85 13.42
CA ALA A 73 27.88 -14.08 13.55
C ALA A 73 26.90 -13.95 14.72
N ILE A 74 25.63 -14.17 14.42
CA ILE A 74 24.56 -14.29 15.40
C ILE A 74 24.85 -15.52 16.26
N THR A 75 25.61 -15.32 17.34
CA THR A 75 25.66 -16.28 18.44
C THR A 75 24.55 -15.90 19.41
N PRO A 76 23.53 -16.75 19.63
CA PRO A 76 22.44 -16.44 20.53
C PRO A 76 22.96 -16.54 21.97
N THR A 77 23.16 -15.40 22.62
CA THR A 77 23.43 -15.38 24.06
C THR A 77 22.12 -15.75 24.77
N LYS A 78 22.10 -16.94 25.38
CA LYS A 78 21.07 -17.33 26.35
C LYS A 78 21.11 -16.36 27.52
N THR A 79 20.21 -15.40 27.53
CA THR A 79 19.83 -14.66 28.72
C THR A 79 18.52 -15.28 29.21
N ASP A 80 18.55 -15.84 30.42
CA ASP A 80 17.38 -16.38 31.12
C ASP A 80 16.37 -15.24 31.35
N THR A 81 15.56 -15.05 30.32
CA THR A 81 14.38 -14.21 30.26
C THR A 81 13.22 -15.20 30.27
N PRO A 82 12.16 -15.02 31.06
CA PRO A 82 11.01 -15.93 31.01
C PRO A 82 10.60 -16.07 29.55
N LYS A 83 10.54 -17.32 29.07
CA LYS A 83 10.27 -17.73 27.69
C LYS A 83 9.08 -16.92 27.14
N HIS A 84 9.35 -15.77 26.52
CA HIS A 84 8.41 -15.14 25.61
C HIS A 84 8.54 -15.94 24.33
N GLU A 85 7.78 -17.03 24.30
CA GLU A 85 7.41 -17.73 23.09
C GLU A 85 7.19 -16.68 22.00
N ALA A 86 7.82 -16.86 20.83
CA ALA A 86 7.49 -16.04 19.67
C ALA A 86 5.97 -15.96 19.59
N PRO A 87 5.35 -14.76 19.50
CA PRO A 87 3.90 -14.66 19.58
C PRO A 87 3.32 -15.64 18.57
N ALA A 88 2.47 -16.56 19.07
CA ALA A 88 1.83 -17.55 18.24
C ALA A 88 1.25 -16.81 17.02
N ALA A 89 1.57 -17.30 15.82
CA ALA A 89 1.06 -16.69 14.59
C ALA A 89 -0.45 -16.54 14.70
N ASP A 90 -0.96 -15.33 14.44
CA ASP A 90 -2.40 -15.02 14.47
C ASP A 90 -3.17 -16.15 13.75
N PRO A 91 -4.15 -16.81 14.40
CA PRO A 91 -4.93 -17.90 13.82
C PRO A 91 -5.49 -17.58 12.43
N ILE A 92 -5.88 -16.32 12.19
CA ILE A 92 -6.38 -15.86 10.88
C ILE A 92 -5.27 -15.93 9.83
N SER A 93 -4.06 -15.47 10.17
CA SER A 93 -2.89 -15.49 9.28
C SER A 93 -2.53 -16.91 8.85
N THR A 94 -2.44 -17.83 9.82
CA THR A 94 -2.11 -19.24 9.56
C THR A 94 -3.16 -19.90 8.68
N ALA A 95 -4.45 -19.67 8.98
CA ALA A 95 -5.54 -20.25 8.20
C ALA A 95 -5.57 -19.71 6.75
N LEU A 96 -5.38 -18.41 6.55
CA LEU A 96 -5.29 -17.81 5.21
C LEU A 96 -4.08 -18.35 4.42
N ALA A 97 -2.92 -18.48 5.07
CA ALA A 97 -1.72 -19.01 4.44
C ALA A 97 -1.87 -20.46 3.95
N ALA A 98 -2.70 -21.26 4.64
CA ALA A 98 -2.98 -22.65 4.29
C ALA A 98 -3.97 -22.83 3.11
N LEU A 99 -4.61 -21.76 2.65
CA LEU A 99 -5.59 -21.84 1.57
C LEU A 99 -4.97 -22.25 0.23
N SER A 100 -5.72 -23.04 -0.53
CA SER A 100 -5.42 -23.33 -1.93
C SER A 100 -5.33 -22.03 -2.75
N GLN A 101 -4.60 -22.05 -3.88
CA GLN A 101 -4.50 -20.86 -4.73
C GLN A 101 -5.88 -20.39 -5.25
N GLU A 102 -6.79 -21.33 -5.49
CA GLU A 102 -8.14 -21.02 -5.95
C GLU A 102 -8.95 -20.34 -4.84
N ASP A 103 -8.92 -20.87 -3.62
CA ASP A 103 -9.62 -20.26 -2.47
C ASP A 103 -9.04 -18.90 -2.11
N ARG A 104 -7.72 -18.70 -2.23
CA ARG A 104 -7.09 -17.38 -2.09
C ARG A 104 -7.73 -16.35 -3.03
N TRP A 105 -7.94 -16.71 -4.30
CA TRP A 105 -8.60 -15.84 -5.27
C TRP A 105 -10.07 -15.60 -4.94
N ARG A 106 -10.81 -16.65 -4.53
CA ARG A 106 -12.20 -16.53 -4.11
C ARG A 106 -12.34 -15.56 -2.93
N VAL A 107 -11.52 -15.72 -1.89
CA VAL A 107 -11.51 -14.84 -0.71
C VAL A 107 -11.21 -13.40 -1.11
N HIS A 108 -10.21 -13.17 -1.98
CA HIS A 108 -9.91 -11.83 -2.50
C HIS A 108 -11.13 -11.16 -3.17
N ILE A 109 -11.76 -11.87 -4.11
CA ILE A 109 -12.90 -11.35 -4.89
C ILE A 109 -14.10 -11.14 -3.98
N PHE A 110 -14.36 -12.08 -3.06
CA PHE A 110 -15.45 -11.99 -2.11
C PHE A 110 -15.29 -10.77 -1.18
N LEU A 111 -14.13 -10.62 -0.53
CA LEU A 111 -13.85 -9.51 0.37
C LEU A 111 -13.99 -8.16 -0.36
N ASP A 112 -13.48 -8.08 -1.57
CA ASP A 112 -13.63 -6.89 -2.42
C ASP A 112 -15.09 -6.56 -2.76
N ARG A 113 -15.91 -7.57 -3.10
CA ARG A 113 -17.36 -7.42 -3.35
C ARG A 113 -18.11 -6.99 -2.08
N ALA A 114 -17.70 -7.50 -0.93
CA ALA A 114 -18.26 -7.19 0.38
C ALA A 114 -17.80 -5.83 0.94
N LEU A 115 -17.06 -5.02 0.17
CA LEU A 115 -16.51 -3.72 0.57
C LEU A 115 -15.46 -3.76 1.69
N PHE A 116 -14.87 -4.93 1.96
CA PHE A 116 -13.68 -5.08 2.79
C PHE A 116 -12.48 -5.27 1.86
N ALA A 117 -11.97 -4.18 1.29
CA ALA A 117 -11.02 -4.25 0.20
C ALA A 117 -9.68 -4.89 0.64
N PRO A 118 -9.23 -5.99 -0.01
CA PRO A 118 -7.95 -6.63 0.29
C PRO A 118 -6.75 -5.88 -0.35
N GLY A 119 -7.00 -4.70 -0.93
CA GLY A 119 -6.06 -3.99 -1.79
C GLY A 119 -6.16 -4.48 -3.23
N LYS A 120 -5.03 -4.50 -3.93
CA LYS A 120 -4.97 -5.08 -5.28
C LYS A 120 -5.24 -6.58 -5.23
N LEU A 121 -5.95 -7.10 -6.23
CA LEU A 121 -6.20 -8.52 -6.36
C LEU A 121 -5.00 -9.20 -7.03
N ASP A 122 -4.13 -9.81 -6.23
CA ASP A 122 -2.93 -10.53 -6.67
C ASP A 122 -2.90 -12.02 -6.29
N GLY A 123 -3.95 -12.51 -5.64
CA GLY A 123 -4.06 -13.90 -5.20
C GLY A 123 -3.12 -14.28 -4.06
N LEU A 124 -2.49 -13.30 -3.39
CA LEU A 124 -1.60 -13.48 -2.26
C LEU A 124 -2.30 -13.05 -0.97
N MET A 125 -2.15 -13.83 0.12
CA MET A 125 -2.69 -13.47 1.44
C MET A 125 -1.77 -12.49 2.17
N GLY A 126 -1.66 -11.29 1.61
CA GLY A 126 -0.83 -10.22 2.18
C GLY A 126 -1.48 -9.57 3.40
N GLU A 127 -0.77 -8.59 3.95
CA GLU A 127 -1.21 -7.79 5.11
C GLU A 127 -2.63 -7.21 4.94
N PHE A 128 -2.93 -6.63 3.77
CA PHE A 128 -4.24 -6.01 3.52
C PHE A 128 -5.36 -7.03 3.36
N THR A 129 -5.07 -8.21 2.81
CA THR A 129 -6.03 -9.31 2.76
C THR A 129 -6.38 -9.78 4.17
N MET A 130 -5.38 -9.96 5.03
CA MET A 130 -5.59 -10.32 6.43
C MET A 130 -6.41 -9.26 7.16
N LYS A 131 -6.05 -7.98 7.00
CA LYS A 131 -6.79 -6.86 7.60
C LYS A 131 -8.25 -6.77 7.12
N ALA A 132 -8.50 -7.03 5.85
CA ALA A 132 -9.84 -7.11 5.28
C ALA A 132 -10.62 -8.30 5.86
N ALA A 133 -10.01 -9.49 5.92
CA ALA A 133 -10.61 -10.69 6.50
C ALA A 133 -11.00 -10.48 7.97
N THR A 134 -10.08 -9.95 8.79
CA THR A 134 -10.36 -9.64 10.21
C THR A 134 -11.54 -8.69 10.35
N ARG A 135 -11.65 -7.67 9.50
CA ARG A 135 -12.77 -6.70 9.56
C ARG A 135 -14.08 -7.29 9.10
N TRP A 136 -14.07 -8.12 8.06
CA TRP A 136 -15.26 -8.84 7.63
C TRP A 136 -15.75 -9.79 8.73
N ILE A 137 -14.84 -10.49 9.41
CA ILE A 137 -15.13 -11.36 10.56
C ILE A 137 -15.73 -10.54 11.72
N SER A 138 -15.10 -9.42 12.09
CA SER A 138 -15.59 -8.58 13.19
C SER A 138 -16.86 -7.79 12.88
N SER A 139 -17.26 -7.69 11.61
CA SER A 139 -18.43 -6.88 11.21
C SER A 139 -19.79 -7.51 11.54
N ALA A 140 -19.84 -8.80 11.91
CA ALA A 140 -21.06 -9.43 12.40
C ALA A 140 -20.77 -10.60 13.35
N PRO A 141 -21.61 -10.84 14.38
CA PRO A 141 -21.48 -11.99 15.27
C PRO A 141 -21.49 -13.32 14.52
N GLY A 142 -20.74 -14.30 15.03
CA GLY A 142 -20.71 -15.67 14.49
C GLY A 142 -19.91 -15.86 13.20
N ARG A 143 -19.37 -14.78 12.61
CA ARG A 143 -18.42 -14.92 11.50
C ARG A 143 -17.08 -15.43 12.00
N SER A 144 -16.43 -16.22 11.16
CA SER A 144 -15.12 -16.81 11.39
C SER A 144 -14.35 -16.91 10.07
N ILE A 145 -13.09 -17.37 10.14
CA ILE A 145 -12.33 -17.67 8.92
C ILE A 145 -13.01 -18.76 8.08
N ASP A 146 -13.62 -19.76 8.71
CA ASP A 146 -14.32 -20.84 8.01
C ASP A 146 -15.56 -20.30 7.29
N SER A 147 -16.35 -19.44 7.96
CA SER A 147 -17.50 -18.82 7.30
C SER A 147 -17.09 -17.89 6.15
N LEU A 148 -15.92 -17.22 6.26
CA LEU A 148 -15.37 -16.40 5.18
C LEU A 148 -15.06 -17.26 3.95
N VAL A 149 -14.35 -18.38 4.14
CA VAL A 149 -14.00 -19.29 3.05
C VAL A 149 -15.25 -19.93 2.44
N GLN A 150 -16.23 -20.31 3.27
CA GLN A 150 -17.49 -20.86 2.79
C GLN A 150 -18.29 -19.83 1.96
N ALA A 151 -18.41 -18.59 2.44
CA ALA A 151 -19.08 -17.52 1.69
C ALA A 151 -18.35 -17.23 0.37
N ALA A 152 -17.02 -17.18 0.39
CA ALA A 152 -16.21 -16.97 -0.81
C ALA A 152 -16.41 -18.09 -1.85
N ARG A 153 -16.49 -19.36 -1.43
CA ARG A 153 -16.79 -20.50 -2.32
C ARG A 153 -18.21 -20.47 -2.86
N ALA A 154 -19.17 -20.04 -2.06
CA ALA A 154 -20.58 -19.95 -2.48
C ALA A 154 -20.80 -18.83 -3.50
N GLU A 155 -20.18 -17.66 -3.31
CA GLU A 155 -20.46 -16.47 -4.13
C GLU A 155 -19.49 -16.27 -5.31
N VAL A 156 -18.31 -16.90 -5.28
CA VAL A 156 -17.28 -16.78 -6.32
C VAL A 156 -17.10 -18.11 -7.02
N SER A 157 -17.98 -18.36 -7.99
CA SER A 157 -17.95 -19.56 -8.85
C SER A 157 -16.77 -19.57 -9.82
N ALA A 158 -16.38 -18.42 -10.35
CA ALA A 158 -15.21 -18.24 -11.21
C ALA A 158 -14.30 -17.15 -10.66
N THR A 159 -12.99 -17.43 -10.59
CA THR A 159 -11.97 -16.49 -10.08
C THR A 159 -11.42 -15.57 -11.16
N THR A 160 -11.53 -15.97 -12.42
CA THR A 160 -11.12 -15.18 -13.58
C THR A 160 -12.15 -15.30 -14.70
N PHE A 161 -12.08 -14.39 -15.66
CA PHE A 161 -12.80 -14.48 -16.92
C PHE A 161 -12.03 -13.76 -18.03
N VAL A 162 -12.42 -13.98 -19.28
CA VAL A 162 -11.82 -13.32 -20.44
C VAL A 162 -12.52 -11.98 -20.69
N HIS A 163 -11.76 -10.89 -20.62
CA HIS A 163 -12.22 -9.55 -20.98
C HIS A 163 -11.71 -9.16 -22.36
N LYS A 164 -12.63 -8.72 -23.23
CA LYS A 164 -12.28 -8.06 -24.49
C LYS A 164 -12.12 -6.55 -24.24
N ILE A 165 -10.95 -6.00 -24.56
CA ILE A 165 -10.66 -4.57 -24.36
C ILE A 165 -11.59 -3.74 -25.26
N PRO A 166 -12.40 -2.82 -24.72
CA PRO A 166 -13.34 -2.04 -25.51
C PRO A 166 -12.67 -0.87 -26.22
N GLU A 167 -13.22 -0.44 -27.36
CA GLU A 167 -12.70 0.70 -28.13
C GLU A 167 -12.60 2.00 -27.32
N VAL A 168 -13.54 2.21 -26.39
CA VAL A 168 -13.55 3.38 -25.50
C VAL A 168 -12.26 3.49 -24.66
N ALA A 169 -11.55 2.38 -24.41
CA ALA A 169 -10.31 2.40 -23.64
C ALA A 169 -9.21 3.25 -24.31
N ALA A 170 -9.19 3.33 -25.65
CA ALA A 170 -8.19 4.11 -26.38
C ALA A 170 -8.21 5.60 -26.03
N ARG A 171 -9.37 6.16 -25.65
CA ARG A 171 -9.49 7.59 -25.28
C ARG A 171 -8.82 7.93 -23.95
N PHE A 172 -8.53 6.93 -23.12
CA PHE A 172 -7.95 7.08 -21.78
C PHE A 172 -6.46 6.75 -21.74
N VAL A 173 -5.87 6.35 -22.86
CA VAL A 173 -4.47 5.94 -22.96
C VAL A 173 -3.71 6.96 -23.81
N GLY A 174 -2.56 7.40 -23.31
CA GLY A 174 -1.72 8.35 -24.01
C GLY A 174 -0.33 8.48 -23.42
N THR A 175 0.42 9.48 -23.90
CA THR A 175 1.76 9.76 -23.39
C THR A 175 1.66 10.54 -22.08
N LEU A 176 2.26 10.00 -21.02
CA LEU A 176 2.39 10.68 -19.73
C LEU A 176 3.78 11.34 -19.62
N PRO A 177 3.88 12.67 -19.58
CA PRO A 177 5.16 13.34 -19.37
C PRO A 177 5.77 12.96 -18.01
N THR A 178 7.10 12.93 -17.91
CA THR A 178 7.79 12.57 -16.66
C THR A 178 8.04 13.79 -15.76
N LYS A 179 8.40 14.93 -16.37
CA LYS A 179 8.66 16.20 -15.68
C LYS A 179 7.36 16.89 -15.29
N VAL A 180 7.33 17.52 -14.11
CA VAL A 180 6.14 18.19 -13.56
C VAL A 180 5.74 19.37 -14.43
N GLU A 181 6.71 20.11 -14.97
CA GLU A 181 6.52 21.25 -15.85
C GLU A 181 5.82 20.86 -17.15
N ASP A 182 6.17 19.69 -17.69
CA ASP A 182 5.57 19.17 -18.91
C ASP A 182 4.20 18.55 -18.65
N LYS A 183 4.01 17.91 -17.48
CA LYS A 183 2.68 17.46 -17.02
C LYS A 183 1.70 18.63 -16.90
N ALA A 184 2.15 19.78 -16.40
CA ALA A 184 1.32 20.98 -16.27
C ALA A 184 0.86 21.57 -17.61
N LYS A 185 1.56 21.25 -18.70
CA LYS A 185 1.20 21.67 -20.07
C LYS A 185 0.36 20.62 -20.80
N ALA A 186 0.23 19.42 -20.25
CA ALA A 186 -0.59 18.37 -20.86
C ALA A 186 -2.07 18.73 -20.78
N LYS A 187 -2.88 18.14 -21.65
CA LYS A 187 -4.34 18.26 -21.59
C LYS A 187 -4.94 17.47 -20.42
N GLU A 188 -4.35 16.32 -20.14
CA GLU A 188 -4.75 15.38 -19.09
C GLU A 188 -3.55 14.49 -18.71
N LEU A 189 -3.68 13.73 -17.62
CA LEU A 189 -2.71 12.72 -17.20
C LEU A 189 -3.30 11.31 -17.42
N PRO A 190 -3.20 10.76 -18.65
CA PRO A 190 -3.88 9.53 -19.05
C PRO A 190 -3.18 8.28 -18.48
N TYR A 191 -3.80 7.11 -18.66
CA TYR A 191 -3.06 5.85 -18.54
C TYR A 191 -1.94 5.80 -19.59
N THR A 192 -0.85 5.14 -19.25
CA THR A 192 0.31 4.97 -20.14
C THR A 192 0.17 3.77 -21.08
N SER A 193 -0.76 2.86 -20.80
CA SER A 193 -1.01 1.68 -21.62
C SER A 193 -2.42 1.11 -21.42
N LEU A 194 -2.91 0.32 -22.38
CA LEU A 194 -4.13 -0.46 -22.22
C LEU A 194 -4.01 -1.51 -21.11
N ALA A 195 -2.81 -2.02 -20.84
CA ALA A 195 -2.59 -2.95 -19.73
C ALA A 195 -2.82 -2.27 -18.37
N GLU A 196 -2.38 -1.02 -18.21
CA GLU A 196 -2.62 -0.23 -16.98
C GLU A 196 -4.11 0.05 -16.81
N PHE A 197 -4.76 0.49 -17.89
CA PHE A 197 -6.21 0.69 -17.95
C PHE A 197 -6.96 -0.59 -17.50
N VAL A 198 -6.61 -1.75 -18.06
CA VAL A 198 -7.25 -3.05 -17.73
C VAL A 198 -6.94 -3.46 -16.28
N ALA A 199 -5.70 -3.28 -15.83
CA ALA A 199 -5.31 -3.60 -14.47
C ALA A 199 -6.14 -2.81 -13.45
N GLU A 200 -6.31 -1.51 -13.65
CA GLU A 200 -7.12 -0.67 -12.76
C GLU A 200 -8.61 -1.02 -12.82
N ARG A 201 -9.14 -1.25 -14.03
CA ARG A 201 -10.54 -1.69 -14.23
C ARG A 201 -10.86 -2.95 -13.42
N TYR A 202 -9.92 -3.88 -13.29
CA TYR A 202 -10.11 -5.13 -12.55
C TYR A 202 -9.35 -5.19 -11.23
N ARG A 203 -9.00 -4.02 -10.66
CA ARG A 203 -8.45 -3.85 -9.31
C ARG A 203 -7.19 -4.70 -9.07
N THR A 204 -6.36 -4.86 -10.09
CA THR A 204 -5.13 -5.64 -10.04
C THR A 204 -3.93 -4.76 -10.45
N ASP A 205 -2.77 -5.35 -10.66
CA ASP A 205 -1.59 -4.66 -11.17
C ASP A 205 -1.01 -5.32 -12.42
N LEU A 206 -0.09 -4.61 -13.10
CA LEU A 206 0.55 -5.10 -14.32
C LEU A 206 1.26 -6.44 -14.14
N ASN A 207 1.88 -6.65 -12.97
CA ASN A 207 2.60 -7.89 -12.66
C ASN A 207 1.64 -9.08 -12.57
N THR A 208 0.53 -8.92 -11.85
CA THR A 208 -0.49 -9.96 -11.72
C THR A 208 -1.22 -10.18 -13.03
N LEU A 209 -1.56 -9.11 -13.76
CA LEU A 209 -2.16 -9.21 -15.08
C LEU A 209 -1.27 -10.03 -16.04
N GLY A 210 0.06 -9.84 -15.97
CA GLY A 210 1.02 -10.62 -16.74
C GLY A 210 1.05 -12.09 -16.34
N LYS A 211 0.98 -12.39 -15.03
CA LYS A 211 0.90 -13.77 -14.53
C LYS A 211 -0.38 -14.49 -14.94
N LEU A 212 -1.51 -13.78 -15.00
CA LEU A 212 -2.79 -14.33 -15.46
C LEU A 212 -2.81 -14.58 -16.98
N ASN A 213 -1.91 -13.94 -17.73
CA ASN A 213 -1.86 -14.01 -19.19
C ASN A 213 -0.45 -14.43 -19.67
N PRO A 214 0.00 -15.64 -19.34
CA PRO A 214 1.31 -16.11 -19.77
C PRO A 214 1.40 -16.09 -21.30
N GLY A 215 2.44 -15.43 -21.83
CA GLY A 215 2.67 -15.29 -23.28
C GLY A 215 2.09 -14.01 -23.91
N LEU A 216 1.25 -13.25 -23.19
CA LEU A 216 0.73 -11.98 -23.69
C LEU A 216 1.74 -10.85 -23.47
N ASN A 217 2.07 -10.10 -24.52
CA ASN A 217 2.88 -8.89 -24.38
C ASN A 217 2.01 -7.69 -23.99
N LEU A 218 1.92 -7.43 -22.69
CA LEU A 218 1.10 -6.34 -22.12
C LEU A 218 1.41 -4.96 -22.71
N ALA A 219 2.65 -4.70 -23.12
CA ALA A 219 3.05 -3.42 -23.70
C ALA A 219 2.53 -3.21 -25.14
N LYS A 220 2.06 -4.28 -25.79
CA LYS A 220 1.58 -4.26 -27.19
C LYS A 220 0.07 -4.51 -27.32
N LEU A 221 -0.68 -4.44 -26.22
CA LEU A 221 -2.13 -4.60 -26.26
C LEU A 221 -2.78 -3.53 -27.12
N LYS A 222 -3.84 -3.92 -27.83
CA LYS A 222 -4.73 -3.04 -28.59
C LYS A 222 -6.19 -3.27 -28.18
N THR A 223 -7.05 -2.34 -28.54
CA THR A 223 -8.51 -2.54 -28.40
C THR A 223 -8.93 -3.78 -29.20
N GLY A 224 -9.92 -4.49 -28.68
CA GLY A 224 -10.36 -5.78 -29.22
C GLY A 224 -9.55 -7.00 -28.78
N ASP A 225 -8.34 -6.84 -28.23
CA ASP A 225 -7.59 -7.97 -27.65
C ASP A 225 -8.33 -8.56 -26.45
N SER A 226 -8.11 -9.85 -26.21
CA SER A 226 -8.68 -10.59 -25.07
C SER A 226 -7.64 -10.79 -23.97
N VAL A 227 -8.03 -10.50 -22.73
CA VAL A 227 -7.15 -10.56 -21.55
C VAL A 227 -7.91 -11.26 -20.42
N ILE A 228 -7.28 -12.26 -19.80
CA ILE A 228 -7.77 -12.91 -18.59
C ILE A 228 -7.60 -11.96 -17.41
N VAL A 229 -8.67 -11.71 -16.67
CA VAL A 229 -8.71 -10.76 -15.56
C VAL A 229 -9.42 -11.36 -14.34
N PRO A 230 -9.21 -10.83 -13.12
CA PRO A 230 -9.97 -11.24 -11.95
C PRO A 230 -11.49 -11.04 -12.14
N SER A 231 -12.29 -11.96 -11.61
CA SER A 231 -13.75 -11.95 -11.69
C SER A 231 -14.41 -10.99 -10.68
N VAL A 232 -14.03 -9.72 -10.78
CA VAL A 232 -14.50 -8.63 -9.93
C VAL A 232 -15.42 -7.68 -10.71
N LYS A 233 -16.30 -6.95 -10.01
CA LYS A 233 -17.09 -5.89 -10.62
C LYS A 233 -16.15 -4.84 -11.24
N PRO A 234 -16.20 -4.62 -12.57
CA PRO A 234 -15.29 -3.68 -13.22
C PRO A 234 -15.44 -2.26 -12.66
N PHE A 235 -14.31 -1.58 -12.50
CA PHE A 235 -14.26 -0.14 -12.30
C PHE A 235 -14.25 0.56 -13.66
N PHE A 236 -15.34 1.25 -13.98
CA PHE A 236 -15.53 1.95 -15.25
C PHE A 236 -15.16 3.42 -15.11
N ILE A 237 -13.89 3.76 -15.39
CA ILE A 237 -13.46 5.16 -15.45
C ILE A 237 -14.18 5.93 -16.56
N GLU A 238 -14.68 5.25 -17.59
CA GLU A 238 -15.47 5.86 -18.66
C GLU A 238 -16.80 6.45 -18.22
N SER A 239 -17.31 5.99 -17.07
CA SER A 239 -18.55 6.46 -16.46
C SER A 239 -18.29 7.51 -15.36
N TRP A 240 -17.02 7.89 -15.16
CA TRP A 240 -16.62 8.87 -14.17
C TRP A 240 -16.46 10.27 -14.80
N PRO A 241 -16.95 11.35 -14.16
CA PRO A 241 -17.62 11.38 -12.86
C PRO A 241 -19.09 10.99 -12.92
N GLU A 242 -19.58 10.41 -11.82
CA GLU A 242 -21.00 10.14 -11.65
C GLU A 242 -21.76 11.45 -11.43
N SER A 243 -22.96 11.59 -12.02
CA SER A 243 -23.75 12.81 -11.95
C SER A 243 -24.30 13.13 -10.55
N ASN A 244 -24.30 12.17 -9.62
CA ASN A 244 -24.92 12.31 -8.29
C ASN A 244 -23.97 11.93 -7.14
N LEU A 245 -22.79 12.55 -7.07
CA LEU A 245 -21.86 12.40 -5.94
C LEU A 245 -22.36 13.02 -4.63
N SER A 246 -23.51 13.73 -4.64
CA SER A 246 -24.08 14.35 -3.45
C SER A 246 -24.92 13.39 -2.61
N LYS A 247 -25.37 12.26 -3.15
CA LYS A 247 -26.20 11.29 -2.43
C LYS A 247 -25.38 10.12 -1.90
N ALA A 248 -25.01 10.21 -0.62
CA ALA A 248 -24.38 9.11 0.11
C ALA A 248 -25.35 7.92 0.25
N ALA A 249 -24.87 6.70 -0.01
CA ALA A 249 -25.63 5.48 0.26
C ALA A 249 -25.78 5.20 1.75
N LEU A 250 -24.85 5.70 2.58
CA LEU A 250 -24.86 5.58 4.03
C LEU A 250 -24.74 6.98 4.67
N PRO A 251 -25.81 7.80 4.62
CA PRO A 251 -25.75 9.20 5.07
C PRO A 251 -25.43 9.35 6.57
N ASP A 252 -25.82 8.38 7.38
CA ASP A 252 -25.60 8.38 8.83
C ASP A 252 -24.32 7.64 9.26
N ALA A 253 -23.55 7.11 8.30
CA ALA A 253 -22.29 6.45 8.62
C ALA A 253 -21.19 7.45 8.97
N SER A 254 -20.23 6.99 9.76
CA SER A 254 -18.99 7.70 10.06
C SER A 254 -17.79 7.00 9.42
N VAL A 255 -16.66 7.70 9.35
CA VAL A 255 -15.40 7.18 8.84
C VAL A 255 -14.37 7.17 9.96
N ARG A 256 -13.65 6.06 10.11
CA ARG A 256 -12.55 5.92 11.06
C ARG A 256 -11.23 5.70 10.33
N ILE A 257 -10.26 6.57 10.58
CA ILE A 257 -8.89 6.45 10.06
C ILE A 257 -8.02 5.76 11.10
N LEU A 258 -7.64 4.51 10.81
CA LEU A 258 -6.73 3.71 11.62
C LEU A 258 -5.32 3.84 11.06
N HIS A 259 -4.62 4.90 11.45
CA HIS A 259 -3.30 5.24 10.92
C HIS A 259 -2.28 4.08 11.08
N ALA A 260 -2.14 3.53 12.29
CA ALA A 260 -1.21 2.42 12.55
C ALA A 260 -1.53 1.17 11.70
N GLU A 261 -2.81 0.93 11.44
CA GLU A 261 -3.25 -0.18 10.60
C GLU A 261 -3.28 0.16 9.11
N ARG A 262 -3.12 1.43 8.72
CA ARG A 262 -3.24 1.87 7.32
C ARG A 262 -4.56 1.43 6.69
N ILE A 263 -5.64 1.52 7.46
CA ILE A 263 -7.01 1.25 6.99
C ILE A 263 -7.91 2.45 7.28
N LEU A 264 -8.81 2.73 6.34
CA LEU A 264 -9.99 3.56 6.53
C LEU A 264 -11.20 2.63 6.66
N GLU A 265 -12.01 2.83 7.69
CA GLU A 265 -13.25 2.08 7.91
C GLU A 265 -14.46 3.01 7.74
N VAL A 266 -15.55 2.46 7.22
CA VAL A 266 -16.88 3.09 7.24
C VAL A 266 -17.72 2.33 8.27
N VAL A 267 -18.25 3.06 9.25
CA VAL A 267 -18.98 2.53 10.40
C VAL A 267 -20.43 2.99 10.30
N ASN A 268 -21.37 2.05 10.34
CA ASN A 268 -22.80 2.34 10.39
C ASN A 268 -23.17 3.07 11.68
N ALA A 269 -24.36 3.69 11.71
CA ALA A 269 -24.88 4.35 12.91
C ALA A 269 -25.05 3.42 14.13
N ASP A 270 -25.15 2.10 13.91
CA ASP A 270 -25.23 1.08 14.96
C ASP A 270 -23.84 0.59 15.45
N GLY A 271 -22.75 1.17 14.93
CA GLY A 271 -21.38 0.81 15.27
C GLY A 271 -20.80 -0.38 14.49
N THR A 272 -21.59 -1.03 13.62
CA THR A 272 -21.10 -2.14 12.78
C THR A 272 -20.26 -1.63 11.60
N LEU A 273 -19.29 -2.44 11.14
CA LEU A 273 -18.47 -2.09 9.98
C LEU A 273 -19.23 -2.31 8.67
N ALA A 274 -19.40 -1.24 7.89
CA ALA A 274 -19.98 -1.29 6.54
C ALA A 274 -18.93 -1.53 5.45
N ALA A 275 -17.73 -0.98 5.61
CA ALA A 275 -16.66 -1.10 4.63
C ALA A 275 -15.29 -0.87 5.27
N ALA A 276 -14.24 -1.34 4.59
CA ALA A 276 -12.86 -1.08 4.95
C ALA A 276 -11.97 -0.98 3.70
N PHE A 277 -11.10 0.03 3.67
CA PHE A 277 -10.22 0.31 2.53
C PHE A 277 -8.77 0.51 2.97
N PRO A 278 -7.80 -0.13 2.31
CA PRO A 278 -6.39 0.18 2.48
C PRO A 278 -6.11 1.64 2.16
N ILE A 279 -5.28 2.27 2.97
CA ILE A 279 -4.84 3.65 2.79
C ILE A 279 -3.32 3.78 2.86
N THR A 280 -2.78 4.79 2.20
CA THR A 280 -1.47 5.34 2.54
C THR A 280 -1.66 6.66 3.28
N VAL A 281 -1.09 6.76 4.47
CA VAL A 281 -1.13 7.97 5.31
C VAL A 281 0.23 8.68 5.25
N GLY A 282 0.22 10.00 5.45
CA GLY A 282 1.43 10.81 5.43
C GLY A 282 2.34 10.58 6.65
N THR A 283 3.65 10.74 6.46
CA THR A 283 4.66 10.54 7.52
C THR A 283 4.78 11.66 8.54
N LYS A 284 4.04 12.75 8.36
CA LYS A 284 4.03 13.90 9.27
C LYS A 284 2.72 13.92 10.07
N PRO A 285 2.59 13.07 11.11
CA PRO A 285 1.38 12.97 11.92
C PRO A 285 1.02 14.28 12.63
N GLU A 286 1.95 15.24 12.78
CA GLU A 286 1.66 16.55 13.35
C GLU A 286 0.58 17.36 12.58
N HIS A 287 0.41 17.10 11.28
CA HIS A 287 -0.66 17.69 10.47
C HIS A 287 -1.97 16.91 10.55
N LEU A 288 -1.91 15.60 10.83
CA LEU A 288 -3.04 14.72 11.02
C LEU A 288 -3.41 14.67 12.51
N ARG A 289 -3.82 15.83 13.03
CA ARG A 289 -4.15 15.97 14.46
C ARG A 289 -5.28 15.04 14.84
N SER A 290 -5.10 14.29 15.93
CA SER A 290 -6.17 13.54 16.58
C SER A 290 -7.35 14.48 16.84
N GLY A 291 -8.54 14.08 16.39
CA GLY A 291 -9.71 14.95 16.46
C GLY A 291 -10.85 14.45 15.59
N VAL A 292 -11.92 15.23 15.58
CA VAL A 292 -13.11 14.99 14.76
C VAL A 292 -13.09 15.92 13.57
N TRP A 293 -13.30 15.35 12.39
CA TRP A 293 -13.30 16.02 11.11
C TRP A 293 -14.63 15.76 10.40
N SER A 294 -14.91 16.49 9.33
CA SER A 294 -16.02 16.23 8.44
C SER A 294 -15.61 16.31 6.98
N VAL A 295 -16.33 15.61 6.11
CA VAL A 295 -16.23 15.80 4.67
C VAL A 295 -16.82 17.16 4.30
N ARG A 296 -16.01 18.03 3.74
CA ARG A 296 -16.40 19.37 3.29
C ARG A 296 -16.97 19.33 1.87
N SER A 297 -16.26 18.67 0.95
CA SER A 297 -16.59 18.63 -0.47
C SER A 297 -16.02 17.38 -1.14
N LEU A 298 -16.63 16.98 -2.27
CA LEU A 298 -16.13 15.94 -3.16
C LEU A 298 -15.91 16.56 -4.53
N THR A 299 -14.66 16.61 -4.98
CA THR A 299 -14.26 17.23 -6.24
C THR A 299 -13.76 16.16 -7.21
N PRO A 300 -14.61 15.73 -8.18
CA PRO A 300 -14.19 14.79 -9.20
C PRO A 300 -13.19 15.43 -10.17
N ASN A 301 -12.27 14.61 -10.68
CA ASN A 301 -11.25 14.99 -11.66
C ASN A 301 -10.58 16.34 -11.31
N PRO A 302 -9.98 16.45 -10.10
CA PRO A 302 -9.43 17.72 -9.65
C PRO A 302 -8.20 18.11 -10.47
N HIS A 303 -8.07 19.39 -10.76
CA HIS A 303 -6.75 19.95 -11.03
C HIS A 303 -5.95 19.94 -9.72
N PHE A 304 -4.65 19.68 -9.80
CA PHE A 304 -3.80 19.60 -8.62
C PHE A 304 -2.68 20.63 -8.67
N LEU A 305 -2.68 21.56 -7.71
CA LEU A 305 -1.61 22.53 -7.58
C LEU A 305 -0.38 21.85 -6.94
N TRP A 306 0.52 21.37 -7.78
CA TRP A 306 1.78 20.78 -7.36
C TRP A 306 2.71 21.84 -6.80
N ASP A 307 3.13 21.65 -5.55
CA ASP A 307 4.15 22.44 -4.87
C ASP A 307 5.12 21.45 -4.20
N ASP A 308 6.30 21.28 -4.79
CA ASP A 308 7.30 20.30 -4.33
C ASP A 308 7.82 20.62 -2.92
N VAL A 309 7.91 21.92 -2.58
CA VAL A 309 8.31 22.37 -1.25
C VAL A 309 7.21 22.07 -0.25
N MET A 310 5.94 22.31 -0.59
CA MET A 310 4.82 21.91 0.28
C MET A 310 4.82 20.40 0.51
N LEU A 311 5.01 19.61 -0.54
CA LEU A 311 4.96 18.15 -0.46
C LEU A 311 6.14 17.54 0.33
N LYS A 312 7.30 18.19 0.36
CA LYS A 312 8.47 17.70 1.10
C LYS A 312 8.59 18.32 2.49
N GLU A 313 8.35 19.62 2.59
CA GLU A 313 8.69 20.44 3.75
C GLU A 313 7.45 20.91 4.52
N GLY A 314 6.25 20.89 3.93
CA GLY A 314 5.01 21.33 4.59
C GLY A 314 4.82 22.84 4.62
N ARG A 315 5.54 23.59 3.77
CA ARG A 315 5.42 25.04 3.60
C ARG A 315 5.30 25.39 2.13
N SER A 316 4.63 26.49 1.81
CA SER A 316 4.49 26.93 0.41
C SER A 316 5.85 27.23 -0.21
N GLY A 317 6.09 26.69 -1.40
CA GLY A 317 7.20 27.01 -2.27
C GLY A 317 6.91 28.18 -3.21
N PRO A 318 7.96 28.71 -3.87
CA PRO A 318 7.82 29.79 -4.85
C PRO A 318 7.32 29.30 -6.22
N THR A 319 7.58 28.03 -6.55
CA THR A 319 7.23 27.43 -7.85
C THR A 319 6.08 26.47 -7.67
N LYS A 320 5.01 26.68 -8.45
CA LYS A 320 3.81 25.85 -8.44
C LYS A 320 3.41 25.48 -9.85
N HIS A 321 2.92 24.25 -10.01
CA HIS A 321 2.48 23.73 -11.30
C HIS A 321 1.05 23.21 -11.16
N LEU A 322 0.11 23.81 -11.89
CA LEU A 322 -1.24 23.30 -11.93
C LEU A 322 -1.28 22.09 -12.87
N LEU A 323 -1.42 20.90 -12.29
CA LEU A 323 -1.51 19.65 -13.04
C LEU A 323 -2.95 19.40 -13.47
N PRO A 324 -3.17 19.00 -14.74
CA PRO A 324 -4.50 18.67 -15.21
C PRO A 324 -4.99 17.35 -14.60
N PRO A 325 -6.30 17.07 -14.66
CA PRO A 325 -6.87 15.83 -14.16
C PRO A 325 -6.44 14.60 -14.97
N GLY A 326 -6.71 13.42 -14.42
CA GLY A 326 -6.56 12.14 -15.11
C GLY A 326 -6.27 10.99 -14.15
N PRO A 327 -6.37 9.73 -14.61
CA PRO A 327 -6.07 8.55 -13.78
C PRO A 327 -4.66 8.57 -13.19
N ASN A 328 -3.70 9.16 -13.92
CA ASN A 328 -2.30 9.31 -13.49
C ASN A 328 -2.01 10.65 -12.79
N SER A 329 -3.05 11.37 -12.34
CA SER A 329 -2.88 12.49 -11.43
C SER A 329 -2.31 12.03 -10.08
N PRO A 330 -1.38 12.77 -9.45
CA PRO A 330 -0.88 12.45 -8.11
C PRO A 330 -1.99 12.28 -7.05
N VAL A 331 -3.09 13.02 -7.22
CA VAL A 331 -4.28 12.94 -6.36
C VAL A 331 -5.40 12.04 -6.92
N GLY A 332 -5.13 11.37 -8.04
CA GLY A 332 -6.08 10.51 -8.74
C GLY A 332 -7.28 11.28 -9.30
N ILE A 333 -8.40 10.56 -9.42
CA ILE A 333 -9.61 11.03 -10.10
C ILE A 333 -10.65 11.66 -9.16
N LEU A 334 -10.38 11.71 -7.86
CA LEU A 334 -11.28 12.26 -6.86
C LEU A 334 -10.49 12.83 -5.69
N TRP A 335 -10.84 14.04 -5.29
CA TRP A 335 -10.43 14.67 -4.04
C TRP A 335 -11.64 14.82 -3.13
N VAL A 336 -11.59 14.22 -1.96
CA VAL A 336 -12.54 14.43 -0.86
C VAL A 336 -11.87 15.38 0.13
N GLU A 337 -12.30 16.64 0.13
CA GLU A 337 -11.79 17.64 1.05
C GLU A 337 -12.38 17.39 2.44
N ILE A 338 -11.52 17.43 3.47
CA ILE A 338 -11.94 17.24 4.85
C ILE A 338 -11.53 18.46 5.68
N GLU A 339 -12.36 18.81 6.66
CA GLU A 339 -12.13 19.95 7.54
C GLU A 339 -12.26 19.55 9.02
N PRO A 340 -11.45 20.12 9.92
CA PRO A 340 -11.57 19.83 11.34
C PRO A 340 -12.83 20.52 11.89
N LEU A 341 -13.59 19.83 12.75
CA LEU A 341 -14.75 20.44 13.42
C LEU A 341 -14.35 21.45 14.51
N SER A 342 -13.08 21.40 14.93
CA SER A 342 -12.50 22.33 15.89
C SER A 342 -11.01 22.49 15.64
N GLY A 343 -10.50 23.71 15.72
CA GLY A 343 -9.08 24.03 15.49
C GLY A 343 -8.85 24.78 14.18
N PRO A 344 -7.59 25.05 13.83
CA PRO A 344 -7.26 25.80 12.62
C PRO A 344 -7.58 24.99 11.35
N GLU A 345 -7.97 25.69 10.29
CA GLU A 345 -8.18 25.07 8.97
C GLU A 345 -6.92 24.33 8.52
N ALA A 346 -7.14 23.18 7.87
CA ALA A 346 -6.08 22.38 7.28
C ALA A 346 -6.53 21.89 5.91
N HIS A 347 -5.70 22.11 4.87
CA HIS A 347 -5.98 21.66 3.52
C HIS A 347 -5.57 20.19 3.34
N ILE A 348 -6.31 19.29 3.98
CA ILE A 348 -6.09 17.84 3.93
C ILE A 348 -7.23 17.21 3.13
N GLY A 349 -6.92 16.13 2.40
CA GLY A 349 -7.92 15.39 1.66
C GLY A 349 -7.73 13.88 1.72
N ILE A 350 -8.83 13.17 1.51
CA ILE A 350 -8.86 11.76 1.14
C ILE A 350 -8.97 11.70 -0.38
N HIS A 351 -8.05 11.02 -1.06
CA HIS A 351 -7.99 11.12 -2.51
C HIS A 351 -7.50 9.83 -3.18
N GLY A 352 -7.69 9.75 -4.51
CA GLY A 352 -7.22 8.63 -5.34
C GLY A 352 -5.70 8.65 -5.56
N THR A 353 -5.20 7.91 -6.54
CA THR A 353 -3.77 7.95 -6.85
C THR A 353 -3.43 7.40 -8.24
N ALA A 354 -2.37 7.94 -8.83
CA ALA A 354 -1.68 7.37 -10.00
C ALA A 354 -0.99 6.02 -9.77
N ASP A 355 -0.87 5.57 -8.51
CA ASP A 355 -0.14 4.33 -8.19
C ASP A 355 -0.91 3.47 -7.18
N PRO A 356 -2.04 2.88 -7.60
CA PRO A 356 -2.92 2.17 -6.70
C PRO A 356 -2.28 0.88 -6.17
N ALA A 357 -1.31 0.30 -6.90
CA ALA A 357 -0.55 -0.85 -6.44
C ALA A 357 0.34 -0.52 -5.21
N ARG A 358 0.71 0.73 -4.97
CA ARG A 358 1.56 1.13 -3.83
C ARG A 358 0.80 1.61 -2.60
N ILE A 359 -0.52 1.50 -2.58
CA ILE A 359 -1.31 1.76 -1.38
C ILE A 359 -0.79 0.91 -0.21
N GLY A 360 -0.59 1.55 0.94
CA GLY A 360 -0.07 0.97 2.16
C GLY A 360 1.44 0.67 2.19
N ARG A 361 2.16 0.87 1.08
CA ARG A 361 3.58 0.53 0.94
C ARG A 361 4.51 1.73 0.81
N ASN A 362 3.95 2.90 0.55
CA ASN A 362 4.65 4.17 0.48
C ASN A 362 4.20 5.10 1.60
N HIS A 363 4.87 6.23 1.73
CA HIS A 363 4.46 7.34 2.56
C HIS A 363 3.87 8.46 1.67
N SER A 364 2.86 9.19 2.16
CA SER A 364 2.35 10.39 1.50
C SER A 364 2.98 11.66 2.11
N SER A 365 2.81 12.79 1.44
CA SER A 365 3.25 14.11 1.91
C SER A 365 2.35 14.72 3.00
N GLY A 366 1.26 14.04 3.40
CA GLY A 366 0.35 14.53 4.44
C GLY A 366 -1.13 14.13 4.27
N CYS A 367 -1.55 13.74 3.06
CA CYS A 367 -2.94 13.35 2.76
C CYS A 367 -3.20 11.84 2.92
N ILE A 368 -4.47 11.43 2.84
CA ILE A 368 -4.89 10.03 2.89
C ILE A 368 -5.13 9.56 1.45
N ARG A 369 -4.33 8.59 0.98
CA ARG A 369 -4.43 8.05 -0.38
C ARG A 369 -5.15 6.71 -0.39
N LEU A 370 -6.05 6.53 -1.34
CA LEU A 370 -6.68 5.27 -1.72
C LEU A 370 -6.39 4.98 -3.19
N ALA A 371 -6.59 3.73 -3.61
CA ALA A 371 -6.67 3.44 -5.04
C ALA A 371 -7.86 4.18 -5.67
N ASN A 372 -7.78 4.52 -6.97
CA ASN A 372 -8.87 5.22 -7.66
C ASN A 372 -10.22 4.48 -7.56
N TRP A 373 -10.22 3.16 -7.72
CA TRP A 373 -11.44 2.35 -7.57
C TRP A 373 -11.99 2.37 -6.13
N ASP A 374 -11.12 2.51 -5.12
CA ASP A 374 -11.50 2.53 -3.70
C ASP A 374 -12.03 3.89 -3.27
N VAL A 375 -11.41 4.98 -3.71
CA VAL A 375 -11.91 6.33 -3.38
C VAL A 375 -13.27 6.58 -4.02
N VAL A 376 -13.52 6.04 -5.23
CA VAL A 376 -14.85 6.09 -5.87
C VAL A 376 -15.85 5.22 -5.11
N ARG A 377 -15.46 4.05 -4.60
CA ARG A 377 -16.34 3.25 -3.74
C ARG A 377 -16.69 3.98 -2.44
N LEU A 378 -15.70 4.57 -1.79
CA LEU A 378 -15.90 5.38 -0.58
C LEU A 378 -16.88 6.52 -0.84
N ALA A 379 -16.70 7.26 -1.94
CA ALA A 379 -17.54 8.40 -2.32
C ALA A 379 -19.01 8.04 -2.60
N ARG A 380 -19.31 6.77 -2.87
CA ARG A 380 -20.70 6.30 -2.97
C ARG A 380 -21.32 6.03 -1.60
N LEU A 381 -20.49 5.73 -0.59
CA LEU A 381 -20.95 5.44 0.77
C LEU A 381 -21.13 6.71 1.59
N ILE A 382 -20.22 7.67 1.46
CA ILE A 382 -20.16 8.89 2.27
C ILE A 382 -20.54 10.14 1.48
N GLY A 383 -20.81 11.25 2.16
CA GLY A 383 -21.16 12.52 1.52
C GLY A 383 -20.69 13.72 2.33
N LYS A 384 -21.07 14.92 1.89
CA LYS A 384 -20.81 16.16 2.64
C LYS A 384 -21.39 16.03 4.06
N GLY A 385 -20.60 16.42 5.06
CA GLY A 385 -20.97 16.34 6.47
C GLY A 385 -20.64 14.99 7.13
N THR A 386 -20.27 13.95 6.39
CA THR A 386 -19.86 12.67 6.99
C THR A 386 -18.72 12.89 7.99
N ARG A 387 -18.92 12.43 9.22
CA ARG A 387 -17.97 12.55 10.33
C ARG A 387 -16.77 11.63 10.10
N ILE A 388 -15.56 12.13 10.38
CA ILE A 388 -14.30 11.39 10.29
C ILE A 388 -13.57 11.47 11.64
N THR A 389 -13.06 10.35 12.12
CA THR A 389 -12.27 10.27 13.37
C THR A 389 -10.91 9.62 13.14
N TRP A 390 -9.92 9.99 13.96
CA TRP A 390 -8.56 9.45 13.93
C TRP A 390 -8.31 8.59 15.17
N GLY A 391 -8.13 7.27 15.00
CA GLY A 391 -7.65 6.36 16.06
C GLY A 391 -8.46 6.30 17.37
N MET A 392 -9.63 6.93 17.47
CA MET A 392 -10.47 6.93 18.67
C MET A 392 -11.64 5.95 18.48
N PRO A 393 -11.97 5.12 19.50
CA PRO A 393 -13.28 4.47 19.53
C PRO A 393 -14.38 5.52 19.62
N GLU A 394 -15.52 5.24 18.98
CA GLU A 394 -16.66 6.17 18.87
C GLU A 394 -17.16 6.67 20.24
N SER A 395 -17.06 5.84 21.27
CA SER A 395 -17.43 6.17 22.66
C SER A 395 -16.57 7.27 23.31
N ALA A 396 -15.44 7.65 22.71
CA ALA A 396 -14.56 8.73 23.19
C ALA A 396 -14.70 10.02 22.38
N ALA A 397 -15.53 10.04 21.32
CA ALA A 397 -15.73 11.21 20.49
C ALA A 397 -16.90 12.04 21.07
N PRO A 398 -16.70 13.31 21.44
CA PRO A 398 -17.79 14.10 22.02
C PRO A 398 -18.97 14.19 21.05
N THR A 399 -20.17 13.99 21.58
CA THR A 399 -21.43 14.29 20.91
C THR A 399 -21.47 15.79 20.63
N LEU A 400 -21.50 16.18 19.36
CA LEU A 400 -21.85 17.56 19.03
C LEU A 400 -23.34 17.71 19.29
N ALA A 401 -23.69 18.56 20.25
CA ALA A 401 -25.05 19.04 20.38
C ALA A 401 -25.48 19.64 19.03
N ALA A 402 -26.65 19.20 18.55
CA ALA A 402 -27.25 19.69 17.31
C ALA A 402 -27.24 21.23 17.31
N ARG A 403 -26.71 21.83 16.25
CA ARG A 403 -26.91 23.24 15.92
C ARG A 403 -27.70 23.33 14.63
#